data_AF-A0A2P8AWT2-F1
#
_entry.id   AF-A0A2P8AWT2-F1
#
_cell.length_a   1.000
_cell.length_b   1.000
_cell.length_c   1.000
_cell.angle_alpha   90.00
_cell.angle_beta   90.00
_cell.angle_gamma   90.00
#
_symmetry.space_group_name_H-M   'P 1'
#
loop_
_entity.id
_entity.type
_entity.pdbx_description
1 polymer ?
#
loop_
_entity_poly.entity_id
_entity_poly.type
_entity_poly.pdbx_seq_one_letter_code
_entity_poly.pdbx_strand_id
1 'polypeptide(L)'
;MPQRRHVARAALTAAAATALLSLAGPAWASSTTPLNPAHQDQTAAGFQQECGDERFDDLAGNQDGWHFVLPGGKESGNFESLTLTYSDGTNQVEIKVPDASDAYPDYFYSTGGKAPRTIHAYVFTPAGWTLVDGSAVISGTATKFNLSHTCAGTPTPSESPSPSGSPTGSPTPTPTTPGEETPTPTPGGSENPSENPSGTPAPGTSVSGGAGGGSGTEGGLPLTGVAVTSISLTGLVLIGGGVLLMALRRRRDKITFTS
;
A
#
# COMPACT_ATOMS: atom_id res chain seq x y z
N MET A 1 5.88 20.36 -72.72
CA MET A 1 5.01 20.64 -71.56
C MET A 1 5.17 19.59 -70.43
N PRO A 2 6.26 19.55 -69.64
CA PRO A 2 6.45 18.49 -68.63
C PRO A 2 6.41 18.97 -67.15
N GLN A 3 6.30 20.27 -66.87
CA GLN A 3 6.49 20.79 -65.50
C GLN A 3 5.26 20.72 -64.57
N ARG A 4 4.06 20.39 -65.07
CA ARG A 4 2.83 20.42 -64.25
C ARG A 4 2.52 19.13 -63.49
N ARG A 5 3.26 18.03 -63.69
CA ARG A 5 2.93 16.72 -63.09
C ARG A 5 3.68 16.36 -61.82
N HIS A 6 4.73 17.10 -61.45
CA HIS A 6 5.56 16.77 -60.28
C HIS A 6 5.09 17.41 -58.97
N VAL A 7 4.25 18.45 -59.03
CA VAL A 7 3.77 19.16 -57.83
C VAL A 7 2.68 18.36 -57.09
N ALA A 8 1.90 17.54 -57.80
CA ALA A 8 0.80 16.78 -57.18
C ALA A 8 1.26 15.59 -56.31
N ARG A 9 2.47 15.03 -56.52
CA ARG A 9 2.97 13.87 -55.76
C ARG A 9 3.70 14.23 -54.47
N ALA A 10 4.19 15.46 -54.34
CA ALA A 10 4.81 15.95 -53.09
C ALA A 10 3.75 16.35 -52.04
N ALA A 11 2.57 16.80 -52.46
CA ALA A 11 1.48 17.16 -51.54
C ALA A 11 0.86 15.95 -50.83
N LEU A 12 0.87 14.77 -51.45
CA LEU A 12 0.21 13.57 -50.88
C LEU A 12 1.04 12.87 -49.79
N THR A 13 2.35 13.11 -49.70
CA THR A 13 3.22 12.47 -48.69
C THR A 13 3.41 13.32 -47.44
N ALA A 14 3.17 14.63 -47.51
CA ALA A 14 3.17 15.51 -46.33
C ALA A 14 1.91 15.34 -45.46
N ALA A 15 0.76 15.00 -46.06
CA ALA A 15 -0.50 14.81 -45.33
C ALA A 15 -0.56 13.53 -44.47
N ALA A 16 0.20 12.49 -44.82
CA ALA A 16 0.23 11.24 -44.06
C ALA A 16 1.12 11.31 -42.80
N ALA A 17 2.12 12.18 -42.77
CA ALA A 17 3.02 12.33 -41.62
C ALA A 17 2.43 13.20 -40.51
N THR A 18 1.59 14.19 -40.84
CA THR A 18 0.88 15.01 -39.84
C THR A 18 -0.36 14.33 -39.26
N ALA A 19 -0.96 13.35 -39.95
CA ALA A 19 -2.09 12.58 -39.42
C ALA A 19 -1.69 11.54 -38.34
N LEU A 20 -0.40 11.19 -38.23
CA LEU A 20 0.10 10.25 -37.21
C LEU A 20 0.53 10.93 -35.90
N LEU A 21 0.67 12.26 -35.86
CA LEU A 21 0.98 13.01 -34.63
C LEU A 21 -0.27 13.50 -33.88
N SER A 22 -1.47 13.38 -34.45
CA SER A 22 -2.71 13.87 -33.83
C SER A 22 -3.48 12.84 -33.00
N LEU A 23 -2.92 11.63 -32.79
CA LEU A 23 -3.48 10.60 -31.89
C LEU A 23 -2.67 10.42 -30.60
N ALA A 24 -1.83 11.39 -30.24
CA ALA A 24 -1.41 11.53 -28.85
C ALA A 24 -2.63 12.01 -28.04
N GLY A 25 -3.58 11.10 -27.78
CA GLY A 25 -4.60 11.30 -26.77
C GLY A 25 -3.92 11.59 -25.44
N PRO A 26 -4.57 12.34 -24.52
CA PRO A 26 -4.03 12.52 -23.18
C PRO A 26 -3.79 11.13 -22.59
N ALA A 27 -2.52 10.77 -22.39
CA ALA A 27 -2.19 9.63 -21.57
C ALA A 27 -2.77 9.96 -20.18
N TRP A 28 -3.84 9.27 -19.79
CA TRP A 28 -4.32 9.30 -18.41
C TRP A 28 -3.16 8.81 -17.57
N ALA A 29 -2.46 9.76 -16.95
CA ALA A 29 -1.26 9.47 -16.21
C ALA A 29 -1.72 8.87 -14.88
N SER A 30 -1.61 7.55 -14.76
CA SER A 30 -1.70 6.91 -13.45
C SER A 30 -0.68 7.56 -12.52
N SER A 31 -1.07 7.81 -11.28
CA SER A 31 -0.17 8.34 -10.26
C SER A 31 -0.10 7.41 -9.06
N THR A 32 1.00 7.48 -8.32
CA THR A 32 1.17 6.74 -7.08
C THR A 32 0.83 7.63 -5.90
N THR A 33 0.02 7.13 -4.98
CA THR A 33 -0.39 7.83 -3.77
C THR A 33 -0.13 6.95 -2.54
N PRO A 34 0.47 7.48 -1.46
CA PRO A 34 0.80 6.68 -0.28
C PRO A 34 -0.41 6.47 0.64
N LEU A 35 -0.29 5.50 1.55
CA LEU A 35 -1.19 5.37 2.69
C LEU A 35 -1.10 6.62 3.56
N ASN A 36 -2.22 7.02 4.16
CA ASN A 36 -2.23 8.08 5.15
C ASN A 36 -1.29 7.71 6.32
N PRO A 37 -0.24 8.51 6.61
CA PRO A 37 0.75 8.15 7.64
C PRO A 37 0.14 7.92 9.03
N ALA A 38 -0.99 8.58 9.33
CA ALA A 38 -1.70 8.36 10.60
C ALA A 38 -2.34 6.97 10.73
N HIS A 39 -2.42 6.21 9.64
CA HIS A 39 -3.04 4.87 9.58
C HIS A 39 -1.98 3.77 9.44
N GLN A 40 -0.69 4.14 9.46
CA GLN A 40 0.43 3.20 9.57
C GLN A 40 0.54 2.68 11.01
N ASP A 41 1.20 1.53 11.15
CA ASP A 41 1.43 0.81 12.40
C ASP A 41 0.13 0.48 13.18
N GLN A 42 -0.96 0.22 12.45
CA GLN A 42 -2.27 -0.10 13.04
C GLN A 42 -2.54 -1.60 12.98
N THR A 43 -2.97 -2.18 14.09
CA THR A 43 -3.63 -3.50 14.08
C THR A 43 -5.11 -3.34 13.76
N ALA A 44 -5.76 -4.38 13.23
CA ALA A 44 -7.19 -4.32 12.99
C ALA A 44 -7.93 -3.99 14.29
N ALA A 45 -7.65 -4.70 15.38
CA ALA A 45 -8.26 -4.44 16.69
C ALA A 45 -7.98 -3.04 17.26
N GLY A 46 -6.85 -2.42 16.89
CA GLY A 46 -6.46 -1.09 17.32
C GLY A 46 -7.11 0.06 16.54
N PHE A 47 -7.77 -0.24 15.42
CA PHE A 47 -8.39 0.75 14.55
C PHE A 47 -9.93 0.77 14.70
N GLN A 48 -10.60 1.69 14.00
CA GLN A 48 -12.06 1.84 14.02
C GLN A 48 -12.76 0.53 13.58
N GLN A 49 -13.53 -0.06 14.50
CA GLN A 49 -14.25 -1.32 14.28
C GLN A 49 -15.62 -1.09 13.62
N GLU A 50 -15.82 -1.65 12.43
CA GLU A 50 -17.11 -1.64 11.72
C GLU A 50 -17.38 -2.99 11.05
N CYS A 51 -17.53 -4.04 11.85
CA CYS A 51 -17.84 -5.41 11.39
C CYS A 51 -19.25 -5.58 10.78
N GLY A 52 -20.09 -4.54 10.76
CA GLY A 52 -21.45 -4.59 10.21
C GLY A 52 -21.53 -4.30 8.71
N ASP A 53 -20.40 -4.08 8.02
CA ASP A 53 -20.38 -3.99 6.56
C ASP A 53 -20.60 -5.39 5.97
N GLU A 54 -21.57 -5.52 5.05
CA GLU A 54 -21.89 -6.79 4.36
C GLU A 54 -20.67 -7.40 3.63
N ARG A 55 -19.64 -6.60 3.33
CA ARG A 55 -18.40 -7.08 2.72
C ARG A 55 -17.58 -7.94 3.68
N PHE A 56 -17.85 -7.86 4.98
CA PHE A 56 -17.25 -8.68 6.03
C PHE A 56 -18.14 -9.85 6.46
N ASP A 57 -19.31 -10.07 5.85
CA ASP A 57 -20.24 -11.14 6.27
C ASP A 57 -19.59 -12.54 6.21
N ASP A 58 -18.71 -12.77 5.23
CA ASP A 58 -17.99 -14.04 5.04
C ASP A 58 -16.59 -14.05 5.69
N LEU A 59 -16.28 -13.06 6.54
CA LEU A 59 -15.00 -12.99 7.26
C LEU A 59 -14.85 -14.20 8.19
N ALA A 60 -13.78 -14.99 8.01
CA ALA A 60 -13.49 -16.08 8.94
C ALA A 60 -13.14 -15.52 10.32
N GLY A 61 -13.55 -16.21 11.39
CA GLY A 61 -13.33 -15.72 12.76
C GLY A 61 -11.86 -15.54 13.15
N ASN A 62 -10.92 -16.10 12.39
CA ASN A 62 -9.47 -15.95 12.55
C ASN A 62 -8.82 -14.99 11.54
N GLN A 63 -9.61 -14.16 10.88
CA GLN A 63 -9.14 -13.16 9.92
C GLN A 63 -9.49 -11.74 10.37
N ASP A 64 -8.62 -10.81 10.02
CA ASP A 64 -8.89 -9.38 10.07
C ASP A 64 -9.40 -8.91 8.72
N GLY A 65 -10.51 -8.17 8.73
CA GLY A 65 -11.03 -7.44 7.58
C GLY A 65 -10.52 -5.99 7.56
N TRP A 66 -10.04 -5.54 6.41
CA TRP A 66 -9.51 -4.20 6.22
C TRP A 66 -10.23 -3.52 5.06
N HIS A 67 -10.69 -2.29 5.27
CA HIS A 67 -11.34 -1.51 4.22
C HIS A 67 -10.60 -0.19 3.99
N PHE A 68 -10.13 0.00 2.76
CA PHE A 68 -9.43 1.19 2.31
C PHE A 68 -10.30 2.02 1.37
N VAL A 69 -10.17 3.34 1.48
CA VAL A 69 -10.91 4.31 0.66
C VAL A 69 -9.96 5.31 -0.01
N LEU A 70 -10.22 5.61 -1.28
CA LEU A 70 -9.58 6.69 -2.03
C LEU A 70 -10.41 7.99 -1.89
N PRO A 71 -9.97 8.98 -1.07
CA PRO A 71 -10.66 10.26 -0.94
C PRO A 71 -10.45 11.14 -2.19
N GLY A 72 -11.07 12.32 -2.23
CA GLY A 72 -10.75 13.37 -3.23
C GLY A 72 -11.72 13.52 -4.39
N GLY A 73 -12.87 12.84 -4.37
CA GLY A 73 -13.91 13.03 -5.40
C GLY A 73 -13.41 12.66 -6.81
N LYS A 74 -13.98 13.24 -7.87
CA LYS A 74 -13.72 12.81 -9.26
C LYS A 74 -12.24 12.90 -9.69
N GLU A 75 -11.50 13.87 -9.15
CA GLU A 75 -10.10 14.11 -9.51
C GLU A 75 -9.16 12.98 -9.08
N SER A 76 -9.51 12.24 -8.00
CA SER A 76 -8.69 11.11 -7.57
C SER A 76 -8.81 9.88 -8.48
N GLY A 77 -9.79 9.86 -9.39
CA GLY A 77 -9.95 8.76 -10.33
C GLY A 77 -10.39 7.48 -9.63
N ASN A 78 -9.70 6.38 -9.89
CA ASN A 78 -10.00 5.05 -9.37
C ASN A 78 -8.73 4.40 -8.83
N PHE A 79 -8.87 3.47 -7.89
CA PHE A 79 -7.83 2.48 -7.63
C PHE A 79 -7.60 1.62 -8.87
N GLU A 80 -6.33 1.49 -9.26
CA GLU A 80 -5.86 0.57 -10.31
C GLU A 80 -5.12 -0.61 -9.68
N SER A 81 -4.31 -0.34 -8.66
CA SER A 81 -3.72 -1.36 -7.78
C SER A 81 -3.38 -0.79 -6.41
N LEU A 82 -3.35 -1.63 -5.38
CA LEU A 82 -2.73 -1.32 -4.07
C LEU A 82 -1.60 -2.29 -3.81
N THR A 83 -0.61 -1.85 -3.06
CA THR A 83 0.44 -2.66 -2.47
C THR A 83 0.49 -2.29 -1.00
N LEU A 84 0.09 -3.22 -0.14
CA LEU A 84 -0.01 -3.05 1.31
C LEU A 84 1.05 -3.91 1.97
N THR A 85 1.75 -3.35 2.94
CA THR A 85 2.76 -4.08 3.72
C THR A 85 2.24 -4.28 5.13
N TYR A 86 2.16 -5.55 5.53
CA TYR A 86 1.77 -5.96 6.87
C TYR A 86 2.94 -6.57 7.62
N SER A 87 2.90 -6.54 8.93
CA SER A 87 3.74 -7.35 9.81
C SER A 87 2.89 -8.47 10.41
N ASP A 88 3.32 -9.72 10.25
CA ASP A 88 2.72 -10.89 10.89
C ASP A 88 3.21 -11.10 12.33
N GLY A 89 3.99 -10.13 12.86
CA GLY A 89 4.68 -10.19 14.14
C GLY A 89 6.13 -10.69 14.04
N THR A 90 6.50 -11.35 12.93
CA THR A 90 7.84 -11.90 12.68
C THR A 90 8.45 -11.36 11.39
N ASN A 91 7.67 -11.29 10.31
CA ASN A 91 8.06 -10.92 8.96
C ASN A 91 7.19 -9.78 8.44
N GLN A 92 7.72 -9.05 7.45
CA GLN A 92 6.90 -8.19 6.62
C GLN A 92 6.34 -8.96 5.42
N VAL A 93 5.04 -8.84 5.20
CA VAL A 93 4.29 -9.49 4.12
C VAL A 93 3.69 -8.40 3.23
N GLU A 94 4.02 -8.45 1.94
CA GLU A 94 3.45 -7.56 0.92
C GLU A 94 2.24 -8.24 0.27
N ILE A 95 1.10 -7.55 0.27
CA ILE A 95 -0.16 -7.97 -0.38
C ILE A 95 -0.47 -6.99 -1.51
N LYS A 96 -0.80 -7.49 -2.68
CA LYS A 96 -1.17 -6.68 -3.85
C LYS A 96 -2.65 -6.83 -4.11
N VAL A 97 -3.33 -5.72 -4.38
CA VAL A 97 -4.78 -5.73 -4.65
C VAL A 97 -5.03 -5.16 -6.05
N PRO A 98 -5.75 -5.86 -6.93
CA PRO A 98 -6.18 -7.24 -6.78
C PRO A 98 -5.07 -8.25 -7.08
N ASP A 99 -4.91 -9.31 -6.29
CA ASP A 99 -4.02 -10.43 -6.62
C ASP A 99 -4.63 -11.79 -6.25
N ALA A 100 -5.36 -12.37 -7.21
CA ALA A 100 -5.99 -13.68 -7.04
C ALA A 100 -4.99 -14.86 -6.88
N SER A 101 -3.68 -14.63 -6.99
CA SER A 101 -2.66 -15.66 -6.82
C SER A 101 -2.15 -15.80 -5.39
N ASP A 102 -2.40 -14.80 -4.55
CA ASP A 102 -2.00 -14.86 -3.14
C ASP A 102 -3.06 -15.56 -2.26
N ALA A 103 -2.72 -15.76 -0.99
CA ALA A 103 -3.57 -16.47 -0.04
C ALA A 103 -4.59 -15.57 0.68
N TYR A 104 -4.62 -14.28 0.34
CA TYR A 104 -5.35 -13.24 1.06
C TYR A 104 -6.50 -12.77 0.17
N PRO A 105 -7.75 -13.16 0.47
CA PRO A 105 -8.87 -12.66 -0.29
C PRO A 105 -8.82 -11.13 -0.33
N ASP A 106 -8.97 -10.57 -1.53
CA ASP A 106 -8.98 -9.15 -1.75
C ASP A 106 -9.88 -8.81 -2.94
N TYR A 107 -10.37 -7.58 -2.99
CA TYR A 107 -11.06 -7.06 -4.17
C TYR A 107 -11.24 -5.56 -4.10
N PHE A 108 -11.47 -4.97 -5.28
CA PHE A 108 -12.00 -3.62 -5.37
C PHE A 108 -13.51 -3.60 -5.50
N TYR A 109 -14.12 -2.55 -4.92
CA TYR A 109 -15.54 -2.32 -4.99
C TYR A 109 -15.86 -0.96 -5.62
N SER A 110 -16.87 -0.97 -6.48
CA SER A 110 -17.34 0.21 -7.21
C SER A 110 -18.53 0.84 -6.50
N THR A 111 -18.56 2.17 -6.37
CA THR A 111 -19.67 2.92 -5.75
C THR A 111 -21.02 2.73 -6.46
N GLY A 112 -21.03 2.11 -7.65
CA GLY A 112 -22.23 1.96 -8.48
C GLY A 112 -22.78 3.30 -8.97
N GLY A 113 -24.05 3.29 -9.41
CA GLY A 113 -24.75 4.49 -9.87
C GLY A 113 -24.40 4.95 -11.29
N LYS A 114 -24.74 6.21 -11.62
CA LYS A 114 -24.61 6.75 -12.99
C LYS A 114 -23.16 7.07 -13.42
N ALA A 115 -22.24 7.17 -12.46
CA ALA A 115 -20.83 7.44 -12.69
C ALA A 115 -20.01 6.61 -11.68
N PRO A 116 -19.94 5.29 -11.89
CA PRO A 116 -19.31 4.38 -10.94
C PRO A 116 -17.82 4.69 -10.79
N ARG A 117 -17.32 4.61 -9.57
CA ARG A 117 -15.90 4.76 -9.27
C ARG A 117 -15.42 3.63 -8.38
N THR A 118 -14.25 3.13 -8.67
CA THR A 118 -13.58 2.08 -7.89
C THR A 118 -12.69 2.75 -6.86
N ILE A 119 -13.26 3.06 -5.69
CA ILE A 119 -12.57 3.81 -4.62
C ILE A 119 -12.55 3.06 -3.29
N HIS A 120 -13.09 1.84 -3.26
CA HIS A 120 -13.11 0.98 -2.10
C HIS A 120 -12.25 -0.25 -2.39
N ALA A 121 -11.40 -0.63 -1.45
CA ALA A 121 -10.61 -1.85 -1.52
C ALA A 121 -10.77 -2.61 -0.21
N TYR A 122 -10.98 -3.92 -0.31
CA TYR A 122 -11.14 -4.82 0.82
C TYR A 122 -10.04 -5.87 0.78
N VAL A 123 -9.46 -6.17 1.94
CA VAL A 123 -8.37 -7.15 2.11
C VAL A 123 -8.63 -7.94 3.38
N PHE A 124 -8.33 -9.25 3.33
CA PHE A 124 -8.56 -10.18 4.42
C PHE A 124 -7.25 -10.88 4.80
N THR A 125 -6.74 -10.58 5.99
CA THR A 125 -5.47 -11.14 6.49
C THR A 125 -5.74 -12.07 7.67
N PRO A 126 -4.80 -12.95 8.07
CA PRO A 126 -4.87 -13.59 9.38
C PRO A 126 -4.98 -12.56 10.50
N ALA A 127 -5.68 -12.93 11.57
CA ALA A 127 -5.94 -12.03 12.69
C ALA A 127 -4.66 -11.69 13.48
N GLY A 128 -4.55 -10.44 13.90
CA GLY A 128 -3.46 -9.93 14.72
C GLY A 128 -2.32 -9.29 13.92
N TRP A 129 -2.48 -9.12 12.61
CA TRP A 129 -1.49 -8.46 11.77
C TRP A 129 -1.49 -6.94 11.99
N THR A 130 -0.33 -6.31 11.74
CA THR A 130 -0.17 -4.85 11.80
C THR A 130 0.03 -4.32 10.39
N LEU A 131 -0.80 -3.35 9.95
CA LEU A 131 -0.59 -2.62 8.71
C LEU A 131 0.58 -1.65 8.91
N VAL A 132 1.71 -1.90 8.26
CA VAL A 132 2.93 -1.10 8.39
C VAL A 132 2.93 0.04 7.39
N ASP A 133 2.64 -0.24 6.11
CA ASP A 133 2.66 0.76 5.06
C ASP A 133 1.75 0.39 3.88
N GLY A 134 1.57 1.32 2.95
CA GLY A 134 0.89 1.04 1.70
C GLY A 134 1.09 2.08 0.62
N SER A 135 0.97 1.66 -0.63
CA SER A 135 0.96 2.53 -1.81
C SER A 135 -0.16 2.10 -2.76
N ALA A 136 -0.74 3.05 -3.47
CA ALA A 136 -1.77 2.79 -4.46
C ALA A 136 -1.39 3.44 -5.79
N VAL A 137 -1.60 2.72 -6.89
CA VAL A 137 -1.64 3.29 -8.23
C VAL A 137 -3.09 3.67 -8.53
N ILE A 138 -3.31 4.91 -8.94
CA ILE A 138 -4.63 5.47 -9.21
C ILE A 138 -4.68 6.13 -10.57
N SER A 139 -5.86 6.12 -11.20
CA SER A 139 -6.07 6.71 -12.53
C SER A 139 -6.17 8.24 -12.54
N GLY A 140 -6.04 8.89 -11.37
CA GLY A 140 -6.18 10.33 -11.17
C GLY A 140 -5.10 10.87 -10.25
N THR A 141 -5.40 11.90 -9.48
CA THR A 141 -4.45 12.51 -8.53
C THR A 141 -5.03 12.56 -7.11
N ALA A 142 -4.28 12.02 -6.16
CA ALA A 142 -4.59 12.11 -4.73
C ALA A 142 -3.29 12.21 -3.94
N THR A 143 -3.34 12.86 -2.78
CA THR A 143 -2.18 13.00 -1.89
C THR A 143 -1.98 11.80 -0.97
N LYS A 144 -3.07 11.06 -0.70
CA LYS A 144 -3.07 9.83 0.09
C LYS A 144 -4.35 9.02 -0.13
N PHE A 145 -4.34 7.76 0.30
CA PHE A 145 -5.54 6.97 0.56
C PHE A 145 -5.62 6.59 2.04
N ASN A 146 -6.80 6.19 2.51
CA ASN A 146 -7.06 6.00 3.94
C ASN A 146 -7.51 4.56 4.23
N LEU A 147 -7.03 3.97 5.32
CA LEU A 147 -7.78 2.92 6.04
C LEU A 147 -9.06 3.56 6.64
N SER A 148 -10.24 3.07 6.26
CA SER A 148 -11.54 3.62 6.68
C SER A 148 -12.02 2.99 7.98
N HIS A 149 -12.05 1.66 8.01
CA HIS A 149 -12.41 0.88 9.17
C HIS A 149 -11.86 -0.54 9.00
N THR A 150 -11.95 -1.31 10.07
CA THR A 150 -11.50 -2.70 10.14
C THR A 150 -12.54 -3.56 10.85
N CYS A 151 -12.41 -4.87 10.72
CA CYS A 151 -13.09 -5.83 11.56
C CYS A 151 -12.06 -6.83 12.08
N ALA A 152 -11.78 -6.79 13.38
CA ALA A 152 -10.78 -7.66 13.97
C ALA A 152 -11.29 -9.08 14.16
N GLY A 153 -10.51 -10.05 13.72
CA GLY A 153 -10.70 -11.45 14.04
C GLY A 153 -10.10 -11.82 15.40
N THR A 154 -10.32 -13.06 15.79
CA THR A 154 -9.67 -13.66 16.96
C THR A 154 -8.46 -14.46 16.48
N PRO A 155 -7.21 -14.11 16.89
CA PRO A 155 -6.05 -14.88 16.52
C PRO A 155 -6.22 -16.32 17.02
N THR A 156 -5.96 -17.30 16.15
CA THR A 156 -5.94 -18.69 16.58
C THR A 156 -4.79 -18.85 17.57
N PRO A 157 -5.01 -19.35 18.79
CA PRO A 157 -3.93 -19.63 19.71
C PRO A 157 -2.94 -20.57 19.01
N SER A 158 -1.69 -20.13 18.82
CA SER A 158 -0.62 -21.03 18.39
C SER A 158 -0.60 -22.18 19.39
N GLU A 159 -0.82 -23.41 18.95
CA GLU A 159 -0.75 -24.57 19.84
C GLU A 159 0.61 -24.54 20.53
N SER A 160 0.61 -24.25 21.83
CA SER A 160 1.79 -24.39 22.65
C SER A 160 2.20 -25.87 22.53
N PRO A 161 3.46 -26.18 22.21
CA PRO A 161 3.90 -27.57 22.18
C PRO A 161 3.56 -28.19 23.54
N SER A 162 2.63 -29.14 23.54
CA SER A 162 2.25 -29.88 24.73
C SER A 162 3.53 -30.48 25.31
N PRO A 163 3.86 -30.28 26.61
CA PRO A 163 5.02 -30.89 27.20
C PRO A 163 4.87 -32.41 27.07
N SER A 164 5.72 -33.01 26.23
CA SER A 164 5.81 -34.45 26.02
C SER A 164 5.92 -35.14 27.38
N GLY A 165 5.11 -36.19 27.57
CA GLY A 165 4.83 -36.82 28.85
C GLY A 165 6.07 -37.17 29.67
N SER A 166 5.96 -36.92 30.97
CA SER A 166 6.87 -37.41 32.00
C SER A 166 6.99 -38.95 31.91
N PRO A 167 8.22 -39.53 31.88
CA PRO A 167 8.37 -40.98 31.98
C PRO A 167 7.98 -41.43 33.39
N THR A 168 6.91 -42.22 33.47
CA THR A 168 6.56 -43.04 34.63
C THR A 168 7.64 -44.10 34.86
N GLY A 169 8.39 -43.96 35.94
CA GLY A 169 9.41 -44.92 36.35
C GLY A 169 9.81 -44.74 37.81
N SER A 170 8.92 -45.13 38.73
CA SER A 170 9.23 -45.32 40.15
C SER A 170 10.11 -46.57 40.33
N PRO A 171 11.18 -46.47 41.13
CA PRO A 171 11.38 -47.50 42.14
C PRO A 171 11.43 -46.88 43.54
N THR A 172 10.53 -47.39 44.38
CA THR A 172 10.53 -47.28 45.85
C THR A 172 11.83 -47.82 46.47
N PRO A 173 12.41 -47.12 47.45
CA PRO A 173 13.07 -47.78 48.58
C PRO A 173 12.49 -47.37 49.95
N THR A 174 12.08 -48.42 50.66
CA THR A 174 12.07 -48.76 52.10
C THR A 174 12.26 -47.68 53.20
N PRO A 175 11.50 -47.75 54.32
CA PRO A 175 11.54 -46.79 55.42
C PRO A 175 12.58 -47.13 56.52
N THR A 176 13.18 -46.10 57.10
CA THR A 176 13.86 -46.03 58.42
C THR A 176 13.76 -44.58 58.88
N THR A 177 13.62 -44.12 60.12
CA THR A 177 13.27 -44.61 61.48
C THR A 177 12.96 -43.30 62.26
N PRO A 178 12.12 -43.30 63.33
CA PRO A 178 11.70 -42.09 64.03
C PRO A 178 12.72 -41.53 65.04
N GLY A 179 12.80 -40.21 65.14
CA GLY A 179 13.40 -39.42 66.23
C GLY A 179 13.07 -37.95 65.97
N GLU A 180 12.03 -37.38 66.57
CA GLU A 180 11.98 -36.82 67.94
C GLU A 180 12.91 -35.59 68.07
N GLU A 181 12.32 -34.39 67.97
CA GLU A 181 12.38 -33.26 68.94
C GLU A 181 11.94 -31.90 68.32
N THR A 182 10.69 -31.56 68.63
CA THR A 182 9.99 -30.29 69.01
C THR A 182 10.91 -29.12 69.54
N PRO A 183 10.43 -27.86 69.78
CA PRO A 183 9.81 -26.82 68.92
C PRO A 183 10.47 -25.40 69.03
N THR A 184 9.74 -24.39 68.51
CA THR A 184 9.48 -23.01 69.02
C THR A 184 10.15 -21.81 68.30
N PRO A 185 9.58 -20.57 68.38
CA PRO A 185 9.02 -19.85 67.23
C PRO A 185 9.70 -18.48 67.01
N THR A 186 9.26 -17.73 66.00
CA THR A 186 9.53 -16.28 65.94
C THR A 186 8.30 -15.53 65.43
N PRO A 187 7.66 -14.69 66.27
CA PRO A 187 6.68 -13.70 65.85
C PRO A 187 7.30 -12.29 65.82
N GLY A 188 6.82 -11.41 64.94
CA GLY A 188 6.89 -9.96 65.18
C GLY A 188 6.93 -9.03 63.96
N GLY A 189 5.93 -8.13 63.90
CA GLY A 189 5.92 -6.84 63.17
C GLY A 189 5.24 -6.90 61.79
N SER A 190 4.03 -6.36 61.53
CA SER A 190 3.49 -5.00 61.81
C SER A 190 4.51 -3.95 61.33
N GLU A 191 4.26 -3.06 60.37
CA GLU A 191 3.17 -2.08 60.28
C GLU A 191 3.05 -1.53 58.82
N ASN A 192 1.80 -1.33 58.37
CA ASN A 192 1.36 -0.26 57.46
C ASN A 192 1.17 1.00 58.34
N PRO A 193 1.41 2.28 57.95
CA PRO A 193 0.91 2.93 56.72
C PRO A 193 1.78 4.07 56.14
N SER A 194 1.49 4.55 54.92
CA SER A 194 1.52 6.01 54.67
C SER A 194 0.77 6.40 53.40
N GLU A 195 0.18 7.59 53.49
CA GLU A 195 -0.87 8.14 52.67
C GLU A 195 -0.34 9.02 51.52
N ASN A 196 -1.18 9.10 50.49
CA ASN A 196 -1.42 10.17 49.50
C ASN A 196 -1.09 11.61 50.03
N PRO A 197 -0.73 12.65 49.21
CA PRO A 197 -1.62 13.16 48.16
C PRO A 197 -1.03 13.90 46.92
N SER A 198 -1.91 14.04 45.92
CA SER A 198 -2.16 15.20 45.04
C SER A 198 -1.06 15.81 44.16
N GLY A 199 -1.38 15.88 42.86
CA GLY A 199 -0.71 16.76 41.90
C GLY A 199 -1.44 16.90 40.56
N THR A 200 -2.72 17.29 40.57
CA THR A 200 -3.42 17.82 39.38
C THR A 200 -3.03 19.28 39.16
N PRO A 201 -2.71 19.69 37.92
CA PRO A 201 -3.13 21.00 37.43
C PRO A 201 -4.06 20.89 36.22
N ALA A 202 -5.03 21.79 36.23
CA ALA A 202 -6.15 21.97 35.31
C ALA A 202 -5.74 22.41 33.88
N PRO A 203 -6.65 22.33 32.89
CA PRO A 203 -6.40 22.72 31.51
C PRO A 203 -6.46 24.25 31.35
N GLY A 204 -5.47 24.82 30.66
CA GLY A 204 -5.47 26.21 30.23
C GLY A 204 -6.20 26.39 28.92
N THR A 205 -7.29 27.15 28.96
CA THR A 205 -8.04 27.66 27.80
C THR A 205 -7.30 28.77 27.04
N SER A 206 -7.43 28.70 25.71
CA SER A 206 -7.85 29.80 24.81
C SER A 206 -6.84 30.77 24.17
N VAL A 207 -7.15 31.02 22.88
CA VAL A 207 -7.08 32.29 22.11
C VAL A 207 -6.03 32.38 20.96
N SER A 208 -6.60 32.30 19.74
CA SER A 208 -6.33 33.00 18.47
C SER A 208 -4.93 33.46 18.04
N GLY A 209 -4.68 33.26 16.74
CA GLY A 209 -4.30 34.35 15.83
C GLY A 209 -2.83 34.38 15.43
N GLY A 210 -2.55 34.16 14.14
CA GLY A 210 -1.21 34.37 13.59
C GLY A 210 -1.16 34.13 12.08
N ALA A 211 -1.63 35.10 11.31
CA ALA A 211 -1.34 35.25 9.89
C ALA A 211 -0.04 36.05 9.69
N GLY A 212 0.72 35.70 8.64
CA GLY A 212 1.94 36.39 8.17
C GLY A 212 3.08 35.37 8.03
N GLY A 213 3.67 35.07 6.87
CA GLY A 213 3.89 35.88 5.68
C GLY A 213 5.29 36.52 5.76
N GLY A 214 6.29 35.93 5.09
CA GLY A 214 7.60 36.60 4.92
C GLY A 214 8.81 35.70 4.65
N SER A 215 9.14 35.56 3.35
CA SER A 215 10.49 35.60 2.74
C SER A 215 11.64 34.74 3.29
N GLY A 216 12.01 33.74 2.47
CA GLY A 216 13.33 33.62 1.84
C GLY A 216 14.54 33.26 2.70
N THR A 217 15.09 32.07 2.48
CA THR A 217 16.53 31.81 2.19
C THR A 217 16.69 30.32 1.87
N GLU A 218 17.11 30.06 0.63
CA GLU A 218 18.04 29.03 0.16
C GLU A 218 18.00 27.58 0.70
N GLY A 219 17.95 26.64 -0.26
CA GLY A 219 18.79 25.44 -0.21
C GLY A 219 18.14 24.18 0.37
N GLY A 220 17.53 23.38 -0.50
CA GLY A 220 17.20 21.99 -0.18
C GLY A 220 16.05 21.44 -1.02
N LEU A 221 16.29 21.19 -2.32
CA LEU A 221 15.38 20.34 -3.08
C LEU A 221 15.46 18.92 -2.50
N PRO A 222 14.34 18.25 -2.18
CA PRO A 222 14.39 16.84 -1.87
C PRO A 222 14.88 16.06 -3.10
N LEU A 223 15.92 15.26 -2.91
CA LEU A 223 16.35 14.25 -3.86
C LEU A 223 15.22 13.23 -4.07
N THR A 224 14.46 13.35 -5.16
CA THR A 224 13.69 12.23 -5.70
C THR A 224 14.58 11.42 -6.62
N GLY A 225 15.47 10.63 -6.00
CA GLY A 225 16.23 9.60 -6.69
C GLY A 225 15.34 8.37 -6.92
N VAL A 226 14.70 8.28 -8.09
CA VAL A 226 14.27 6.99 -8.66
C VAL A 226 14.58 7.00 -10.15
N ALA A 227 15.35 5.99 -10.56
CA ALA A 227 15.98 5.86 -11.86
C ALA A 227 14.98 5.81 -13.02
N VAL A 228 14.98 6.86 -13.85
CA VAL A 228 14.38 6.85 -15.19
C VAL A 228 15.50 6.66 -16.22
N THR A 229 16.06 5.45 -16.32
CA THR A 229 17.15 5.15 -17.27
C THR A 229 16.83 4.02 -18.25
N SER A 230 15.55 3.73 -18.53
CA SER A 230 15.19 2.71 -19.52
C SER A 230 14.30 3.19 -20.68
N ILE A 231 13.75 4.41 -20.68
CA ILE A 231 12.83 4.86 -21.75
C ILE A 231 13.54 5.68 -22.86
N SER A 232 14.77 6.15 -22.64
CA SER A 232 15.47 6.98 -23.63
C SER A 232 16.05 6.18 -24.81
N LEU A 233 16.29 4.87 -24.65
CA LEU A 233 16.93 4.06 -25.71
C LEU A 233 15.96 3.66 -26.83
N THR A 234 14.67 3.51 -26.56
CA THR A 234 13.65 3.14 -27.56
C THR A 234 13.32 4.31 -28.50
N GLY A 235 13.38 5.55 -28.01
CA GLY A 235 13.12 6.74 -28.81
C GLY A 235 14.14 6.94 -29.95
N LEU A 236 15.42 6.71 -29.69
CA LEU A 236 16.47 6.83 -30.72
C LEU A 236 16.39 5.73 -31.78
N VAL A 237 15.96 4.51 -31.41
CA VAL A 237 15.76 3.41 -32.37
C VAL A 237 14.63 3.73 -33.36
N LEU A 238 13.53 4.34 -32.90
CA LEU A 238 12.42 4.75 -33.78
C LEU A 238 12.82 5.89 -34.73
N ILE A 239 13.56 6.89 -34.24
CA ILE A 239 14.06 7.99 -35.09
C ILE A 239 15.08 7.45 -36.11
N GLY A 240 16.00 6.59 -35.69
CA GLY A 240 16.98 5.96 -36.58
C GLY A 240 16.34 5.05 -37.64
N GLY A 241 15.37 4.23 -37.25
CA GLY A 241 14.62 3.36 -38.16
C GLY A 241 13.84 4.13 -39.22
N GLY A 242 13.22 5.25 -38.85
CA GLY A 242 12.49 6.12 -39.78
C GLY A 242 13.39 6.75 -40.85
N VAL A 243 14.57 7.24 -40.46
CA VAL A 243 15.54 7.82 -41.39
C VAL A 243 16.09 6.76 -42.36
N LEU A 244 16.39 5.56 -41.87
CA LEU A 244 16.87 4.45 -42.70
C LEU A 244 15.83 4.01 -43.74
N LEU A 245 14.57 3.88 -43.36
CA LEU A 245 13.47 3.52 -44.28
C LEU A 245 13.26 4.60 -45.37
N MET A 246 13.33 5.89 -45.01
CA MET A 246 13.28 6.99 -45.98
C MET A 246 14.46 6.97 -46.96
N ALA A 247 15.66 6.66 -46.48
CA ALA A 247 16.84 6.55 -47.33
C ALA A 247 16.76 5.36 -48.30
N LEU A 248 16.25 4.21 -47.85
CA LEU A 248 16.06 3.03 -48.71
C LEU A 248 14.96 3.25 -49.77
N ARG A 249 13.90 4.00 -49.43
CA ARG A 249 12.86 4.37 -50.40
C ARG A 249 13.42 5.25 -51.53
N ARG A 250 14.24 6.27 -51.20
CA ARG A 250 14.89 7.14 -52.19
C ARG A 250 15.85 6.39 -53.13
N ARG A 251 16.41 5.25 -52.71
CA ARG A 251 17.28 4.43 -53.58
C ARG A 251 16.48 3.64 -54.62
N ARG A 252 15.24 3.21 -54.32
CA ARG A 252 14.39 2.47 -55.27
C ARG A 252 13.84 3.36 -56.38
N ASP A 253 13.68 4.66 -56.12
CA ASP A 253 13.16 5.62 -57.10
C ASP A 253 14.20 6.06 -58.16
N LYS A 254 15.45 5.58 -58.08
CA LYS A 254 16.53 5.90 -59.03
C LYS A 254 16.78 4.85 -60.12
N ILE A 255 15.90 3.86 -60.28
CA ILE A 255 16.04 2.89 -61.37
C ILE A 255 15.47 3.50 -62.65
N THR A 256 16.32 4.20 -63.41
CA THR A 256 16.01 4.65 -64.76
C THR A 256 16.20 3.46 -65.70
N PHE A 257 15.11 2.93 -66.25
CA PHE A 257 15.18 1.97 -67.35
C PHE A 257 15.59 2.74 -68.61
N THR A 258 16.86 2.61 -69.00
CA THR A 258 17.30 2.96 -70.34
C THR A 258 16.86 1.85 -71.28
N SER A 259 15.95 2.15 -72.20
CA SER A 259 15.64 1.35 -73.39
C SER A 259 15.92 2.17 -74.63
#